data_AF-A0A1F9EQE3-F1
#
_entry.id   AF-A0A1F9EQE3-F1
#
_cell.length_a   1.000
_cell.length_b   1.000
_cell.length_c   1.000
_cell.angle_alpha   90.00
_cell.angle_beta   90.00
_cell.angle_gamma   90.00
#
_symmetry.space_group_name_H-M   'P 1'
#
loop_
_entity.id
_entity.type
_entity.pdbx_description
1 polymer ?
#
loop_
_entity_poly.entity_id
_entity_poly.type
_entity_poly.pdbx_seq_one_letter_code
_entity_poly.pdbx_strand_id
1 'polypeptide(L)'
;MHPLLTARCTPCHTGDESVSERGPGAFAVPDPGASYTALQDYVVPGDAESSPLMERLNTPPFMPPAPAEPLDDTGAIAAWIDAGAEP
;
A
#
# COMPACT_ATOMS: atom_id res chain seq x y z
N MET A 1 -6.42 5.58 -8.42
CA MET A 1 -5.95 4.70 -7.33
C MET A 1 -6.46 3.29 -7.60
N HIS A 2 -5.60 2.27 -7.54
CA HIS A 2 -6.04 0.88 -7.73
C HIS A 2 -7.15 0.52 -6.72
N PRO A 3 -8.31 0.00 -7.15
CA PRO A 3 -9.46 -0.23 -6.26
C PRO A 3 -9.16 -1.13 -5.05
N LEU A 4 -8.20 -2.07 -5.18
CA LEU A 4 -7.77 -2.91 -4.06
C LEU A 4 -7.12 -2.10 -2.94
N LEU A 5 -6.33 -1.08 -3.27
CA LEU A 5 -5.67 -0.25 -2.25
C LEU A 5 -6.71 0.58 -1.50
N THR A 6 -7.71 1.12 -2.20
CA THR A 6 -8.82 1.82 -1.57
C THR A 6 -9.61 0.89 -0.66
N ALA A 7 -10.00 -0.29 -1.14
CA ALA A 7 -10.86 -1.20 -0.39
C ALA A 7 -10.18 -1.88 0.80
N ARG A 8 -8.89 -2.19 0.69
CA ARG A 8 -8.17 -3.03 1.68
C ARG A 8 -7.17 -2.27 2.54
N CYS A 9 -6.57 -1.20 2.05
CA CYS A 9 -5.51 -0.48 2.78
C CYS A 9 -6.09 0.72 3.55
N THR A 10 -6.99 1.49 2.94
CA THR A 10 -7.53 2.71 3.58
C THR A 10 -8.23 2.47 4.93
N PRO A 11 -8.95 1.36 5.21
CA PRO A 11 -9.62 1.18 6.49
C PRO A 11 -8.70 1.26 7.72
N CYS A 12 -7.43 0.87 7.56
CA CYS A 12 -6.42 0.97 8.62
C CYS A 12 -5.46 2.14 8.38
N HIS A 13 -5.29 2.59 7.13
CA HIS A 13 -4.31 3.59 6.72
C HIS A 13 -4.91 4.98 6.42
N THR A 14 -6.14 5.27 6.85
CA THR A 14 -6.73 6.63 6.79
C THR A 14 -6.41 7.43 8.05
N GLY A 15 -6.17 8.74 7.89
CA GLY A 15 -6.10 9.70 8.99
C GLY A 15 -4.80 10.51 9.07
N ASP A 16 -4.87 11.66 9.74
CA ASP A 16 -3.77 12.61 10.01
C ASP A 16 -2.87 12.16 11.16
N GLU A 17 -3.13 10.99 11.75
CA GLU A 17 -2.36 10.45 12.86
C GLU A 17 -0.95 10.16 12.36
N SER A 18 -0.07 11.10 12.73
CA SER A 18 1.25 11.27 12.18
C SER A 18 1.95 9.93 11.95
N VAL A 19 2.55 9.82 10.77
CA VAL A 19 3.50 8.77 10.36
C VAL A 19 4.43 8.33 11.50
N SER A 20 4.71 9.25 12.44
CA SER A 20 5.49 9.07 13.67
C SER A 20 4.95 8.06 14.70
N GLU A 21 3.63 7.89 14.89
CA GLU A 21 3.08 6.96 15.90
C GLU A 21 3.01 5.50 15.41
N ARG A 22 3.09 5.32 14.08
CA ARG A 22 3.01 4.00 13.41
C ARG A 22 4.38 3.42 13.04
N GLY A 23 5.46 4.12 13.39
CA GLY A 23 6.83 3.73 13.11
C GLY A 23 7.33 4.16 11.72
N PRO A 24 8.65 4.01 11.45
CA PRO A 24 9.23 4.36 10.15
C PRO A 24 8.57 3.54 9.03
N GLY A 25 8.07 4.22 7.99
CA GLY A 25 7.37 3.58 6.86
C GLY A 25 5.84 3.61 6.94
N ALA A 26 5.25 4.45 7.79
CA ALA A 26 3.80 4.54 7.91
C ALA A 26 3.17 5.12 6.64
N PHE A 27 2.61 4.22 5.84
CA PHE A 27 1.68 4.53 4.76
C PHE A 27 0.42 5.16 5.37
N ALA A 28 0.13 6.42 5.05
CA ALA A 28 -1.11 7.09 5.41
C ALA A 28 -1.72 7.68 4.14
N VAL A 29 -2.99 7.38 3.92
CA VAL A 29 -3.81 7.92 2.85
C VAL A 29 -4.72 8.97 3.50
N PRO A 30 -4.29 10.24 3.55
CA PRO A 30 -5.05 11.31 4.23
C PRO A 30 -6.41 11.56 3.57
N ASP A 31 -6.53 11.27 2.28
CA ASP A 31 -7.79 11.30 1.55
C ASP A 31 -7.83 10.15 0.52
N PRO A 32 -8.94 9.40 0.42
CA PRO A 32 -9.08 8.27 -0.52
C PRO A 32 -9.06 8.68 -2.00
N GLY A 33 -9.05 9.98 -2.32
CA GLY A 33 -8.75 10.55 -3.64
C GLY A 33 -7.33 11.13 -3.77
N ALA A 34 -6.68 11.56 -2.67
CA ALA A 34 -5.30 12.10 -2.67
C ALA A 34 -4.19 11.03 -2.67
N SER A 35 -4.56 9.78 -2.89
CA SER A 35 -3.81 8.62 -2.43
C SER A 35 -2.62 8.21 -3.29
N TYR A 36 -2.35 8.93 -4.37
CA TYR A 36 -1.23 8.63 -5.27
C TYR A 36 0.09 9.14 -4.77
N THR A 37 0.12 10.36 -4.22
CA THR A 37 1.38 11.01 -3.80
C THR A 37 2.03 10.24 -2.65
N ALA A 38 1.23 9.71 -1.72
CA ALA A 38 1.71 8.86 -0.63
C ALA A 38 2.21 7.48 -1.09
N LEU A 39 1.83 7.03 -2.30
CA LEU A 39 2.30 5.77 -2.88
C LEU A 39 3.62 5.92 -3.65
N GLN A 40 4.00 7.13 -4.06
CA GLN A 40 5.21 7.35 -4.88
C GLN A 40 6.51 6.94 -4.17
N ASP A 41 6.53 7.01 -2.83
CA ASP A 41 7.68 6.56 -2.05
C ASP A 41 7.74 5.03 -1.87
N TYR A 42 6.65 4.32 -2.17
CA TYR A 42 6.49 2.88 -1.93
C TYR A 42 6.24 2.05 -3.20
N VAL A 43 6.01 2.71 -4.34
CA VAL A 43 5.73 2.10 -5.62
C VAL A 43 6.74 2.63 -6.63
N VAL A 44 7.45 1.72 -7.29
CA VAL A 44 8.29 1.98 -8.45
C VAL A 44 7.48 1.60 -9.69
N PRO A 45 6.88 2.56 -10.42
CA PRO A 45 6.06 2.25 -11.58
C PRO A 45 6.82 1.44 -12.63
N GLY A 46 6.24 0.34 -13.07
CA GLY A 46 6.86 -0.59 -14.01
C GLY A 46 7.81 -1.61 -13.39
N ASP A 47 7.99 -1.61 -12.06
CA ASP A 47 8.87 -2.55 -11.35
C ASP A 47 8.27 -2.95 -9.99
N ALA A 48 7.40 -3.96 -10.02
CA ALA A 48 6.80 -4.52 -8.80
C ALA A 48 7.84 -5.15 -7.86
N GLU A 49 8.88 -5.79 -8.39
CA GLU A 49 9.91 -6.45 -7.58
C GLU A 49 10.71 -5.44 -6.73
N SER A 50 11.06 -4.30 -7.31
CA SER A 50 11.80 -3.24 -6.59
C SER A 50 10.91 -2.34 -5.72
N SER A 51 9.59 -2.51 -5.76
CA SER A 51 8.65 -1.65 -5.04
C SER A 51 8.58 -2.00 -3.54
N PRO A 52 8.88 -1.05 -2.62
CA PRO A 52 8.78 -1.29 -1.16
C PRO A 52 7.42 -1.78 -0.69
N LEU A 53 6.34 -1.42 -1.40
CA LEU A 53 4.99 -1.92 -1.14
C LEU A 53 4.94 -3.46 -1.24
N MET A 54 5.57 -4.05 -2.26
CA MET A 54 5.57 -5.50 -2.45
C MET A 54 6.41 -6.20 -1.38
N GLU A 55 7.53 -5.61 -0.97
CA GLU A 55 8.29 -6.11 0.17
C GLU A 55 7.42 -6.13 1.45
N ARG A 56 6.68 -5.05 1.70
CA ARG A 56 5.80 -4.93 2.86
C ARG A 56 4.67 -5.95 2.86
N LEU A 57 4.12 -6.27 1.69
CA LEU A 57 3.04 -7.25 1.54
C LEU A 57 3.53 -8.70 1.70
N ASN A 58 4.78 -8.99 1.33
CA ASN A 58 5.33 -10.34 1.33
C ASN A 58 6.20 -10.67 2.55
N THR A 59 6.45 -9.71 3.44
CA THR A 59 7.31 -9.90 4.62
C THR A 59 6.53 -9.83 5.94
N PRO A 60 6.70 -10.80 6.86
CA PRO A 60 6.14 -10.74 8.20
C PRO A 60 6.65 -9.52 9.00
N PRO A 61 5.80 -8.87 9.82
CA PRO A 61 4.37 -9.15 9.98
C PRO A 61 3.58 -8.67 8.77
N PHE A 62 2.84 -9.56 8.11
CA PHE A 62 2.12 -9.25 6.87
C PHE A 62 1.12 -8.09 7.03
N MET A 63 0.78 -7.47 5.91
CA MET A 63 -0.31 -6.50 5.83
C MET A 63 -1.59 -7.12 5.21
N PRO A 64 -2.78 -6.77 5.70
CA PRO A 64 -3.01 -6.02 6.95
C PRO A 64 -2.58 -6.85 8.19
N PRO A 65 -2.26 -6.20 9.32
CA PRO A 65 -1.81 -6.90 10.52
C PRO A 65 -2.97 -7.66 11.16
N ALA A 66 -2.65 -8.73 11.89
CA ALA A 66 -3.63 -9.46 12.69
C ALA A 66 -4.39 -8.50 13.63
N PRO A 67 -5.71 -8.68 13.83
CA PRO A 67 -6.53 -9.85 13.44
C PRO A 67 -7.10 -9.80 12.02
N ALA A 68 -6.76 -8.79 11.20
CA ALA A 68 -7.21 -8.75 9.82
C ALA A 68 -6.52 -9.83 8.97
N GLU A 69 -7.26 -10.36 8.00
CA GLU A 69 -6.74 -11.40 7.12
C GLU A 69 -5.75 -10.80 6.11
N PRO A 70 -4.55 -11.37 5.95
CA PRO A 70 -3.59 -10.95 4.93
C PRO A 70 -4.21 -10.88 3.53
N LEU A 71 -3.61 -10.09 2.64
CA LEU A 71 -4.06 -10.07 1.24
C LEU A 71 -3.75 -11.41 0.57
N ASP A 72 -4.78 -12.14 0.16
CA ASP A 72 -4.64 -13.43 -0.53
C ASP A 72 -4.09 -13.30 -1.95
N ASP A 73 -4.27 -12.12 -2.57
CA ASP A 73 -3.83 -11.83 -3.94
C ASP A 73 -3.07 -10.50 -4.00
N THR A 74 -1.77 -10.59 -3.74
CA THR A 74 -0.81 -9.49 -3.98
C THR A 74 -0.41 -9.41 -5.44
N GLY A 75 -0.73 -10.42 -6.26
CA GLY A 75 -0.41 -10.48 -7.69
C GLY A 75 -1.16 -9.43 -8.50
N ALA A 76 -2.41 -9.13 -8.14
CA ALA A 76 -3.15 -8.03 -8.74
C ALA A 76 -2.50 -6.66 -8.47
N ILE A 77 -1.87 -6.48 -7.31
CA ILE A 77 -1.13 -5.25 -6.97
C ILE A 77 0.19 -5.21 -7.76
N ALA A 78 0.92 -6.32 -7.83
CA ALA A 78 2.14 -6.42 -8.65
C ALA A 78 1.86 -6.09 -10.13
N ALA A 79 0.82 -6.70 -10.71
CA ALA A 79 0.44 -6.46 -12.11
C ALA A 79 0.05 -4.99 -12.38
N TRP A 80 -0.61 -4.34 -11.41
CA TRP A 80 -0.90 -2.91 -11.52
C TRP A 80 0.36 -2.05 -11.45
N ILE A 81 1.33 -2.40 -10.59
CA ILE A 81 2.62 -1.70 -10.54
C ILE A 81 3.38 -1.87 -11.86
N ASP A 82 3.48 -3.10 -12.36
CA ASP A 82 4.17 -3.42 -13.63
C ASP A 82 3.50 -2.73 -14.84
N ALA A 83 2.20 -2.51 -14.78
CA ALA A 83 1.46 -1.72 -15.79
C ALA A 83 1.73 -0.21 -15.72
N GLY A 84 2.63 0.25 -14.86
CA GLY A 84 2.99 1.65 -14.70
C GLY A 84 2.26 2.37 -13.58
N ALA A 85 1.58 1.64 -12.70
CA ALA A 85 0.86 2.17 -11.55
C ALA A 85 0.03 3.40 -11.93
N GLU A 86 -0.89 3.27 -12.88
CA GLU A 86 -1.80 4.36 -13.29
C GLU A 86 -3.10 4.39 -12.46
N PRO A 87 -3.68 5.58 -12.20
CA PRO A 87 -4.81 5.74 -11.29
C PRO A 87 -6.12 5.12 -11.75
#